data_AF-A0A1G8FSB4-F1
#
_entry.id   AF-A0A1G8FSB4-F1
#
_cell.length_a   1.000
_cell.length_b   1.000
_cell.length_c   1.000
_cell.angle_alpha   90.00
_cell.angle_beta   90.00
_cell.angle_gamma   90.00
#
_symmetry.space_group_name_H-M   'P 1'
#
loop_
_entity.id
_entity.type
_entity.pdbx_description
1 polymer ?
#
loop_
_entity_poly.entity_id
_entity_poly.type
_entity_poly.pdbx_seq_one_letter_code
_entity_poly.pdbx_strand_id
1 'polypeptide(L)'
;MLAITPIILYVQLDLNWARPKPSFTSYYIDYLGSLQFIRNSGPMWFAFALLIFSVIYGLVRVSGKGQNTSKEELKPEFKHEIILILIISLCAFLIRLIQPIGTSILGMQLCHFSQYVILFIVGTLAYRNNLFSKLDPKSGKMWLFSGLIPGTVVWLAIMILGGAIHGDQSFNGGLSWQATAYALWESFVAVSMSIGLLTLFKEKFNHQTKLVKILADNSFAVYVFHPPIIIAAAQLIKPLAWLPILKFALLCLICIPICFAFTYFIVRRIPLLKKVM
;
A
#
# COMPACT_ATOMS: atom_id res chain seq x y z
N MET A 1 -10.13 11.77 -7.06
CA MET A 1 -10.42 12.66 -5.92
C MET A 1 -11.71 13.42 -6.15
N LEU A 2 -11.85 14.22 -7.21
CA LEU A 2 -13.07 15.02 -7.45
C LEU A 2 -14.32 14.22 -7.86
N ALA A 3 -14.18 13.03 -8.45
CA ALA A 3 -15.32 12.22 -8.89
C ALA A 3 -15.60 11.04 -7.95
N ILE A 4 -14.59 10.21 -7.68
CA ILE A 4 -14.77 8.95 -6.95
C ILE A 4 -14.88 9.15 -5.43
N THR A 5 -14.03 9.99 -4.85
CA THR A 5 -13.98 10.22 -3.39
C THR A 5 -15.30 10.76 -2.82
N PRO A 6 -15.98 11.77 -3.41
CA PRO A 6 -17.25 12.24 -2.86
C PRO A 6 -18.35 11.20 -2.95
N ILE A 7 -18.38 10.35 -3.98
CA ILE A 7 -19.33 9.23 -4.07
C ILE A 7 -19.09 8.25 -2.92
N ILE A 8 -17.82 7.87 -2.69
CA ILE A 8 -17.42 7.00 -1.58
C ILE A 8 -17.87 7.60 -0.25
N LEU A 9 -17.50 8.86 0.03
CA LEU A 9 -17.80 9.51 1.30
C LEU A 9 -19.31 9.63 1.52
N TYR A 10 -20.06 10.00 0.48
CA TYR A 10 -21.51 10.14 0.57
C TYR A 10 -22.23 8.82 0.91
N VAL A 11 -21.79 7.71 0.30
CA VAL A 11 -22.34 6.36 0.54
C VAL A 11 -21.82 5.77 1.85
N GLN A 12 -20.58 6.04 2.24
CA GLN A 12 -20.02 5.55 3.50
C GLN A 12 -20.63 6.25 4.71
N LEU A 13 -20.91 7.55 4.59
CA LEU A 13 -21.56 8.36 5.62
C LEU A 13 -23.07 8.15 5.68
N ASP A 14 -23.65 7.27 4.85
CA ASP A 14 -25.11 7.10 4.73
C ASP A 14 -25.80 6.81 6.09
N LEU A 15 -25.07 6.21 7.03
CA LEU A 15 -25.54 5.89 8.39
C LEU A 15 -25.26 7.00 9.43
N ASN A 16 -24.34 7.91 9.13
CA ASN A 16 -23.86 8.96 10.04
C ASN A 16 -24.37 10.36 9.67
N TRP A 17 -25.14 10.50 8.59
CA TRP A 17 -25.78 11.78 8.27
C TRP A 17 -26.78 12.15 9.37
N ALA A 18 -26.67 13.38 9.86
CA ALA A 18 -27.77 14.02 10.58
C ALA A 18 -29.01 14.02 9.66
N ARG A 19 -30.17 13.61 10.18
CA ARG A 19 -31.41 13.59 9.39
C ARG A 19 -32.01 15.00 9.35
N PRO A 20 -32.46 15.50 8.17
CA PRO A 20 -32.55 14.82 6.89
C PRO A 20 -31.21 14.77 6.12
N LYS A 21 -30.97 13.65 5.44
CA LYS A 21 -29.78 13.43 4.60
C LYS A 21 -29.73 14.50 3.49
N PRO A 22 -28.60 15.22 3.31
CA PRO A 22 -28.48 16.20 2.23
C PRO A 22 -28.52 15.51 0.86
N SER A 23 -29.04 16.20 -0.15
CA SER A 23 -28.96 15.73 -1.54
C SER A 23 -27.49 15.56 -1.96
N PHE A 24 -27.20 14.65 -2.89
CA PHE A 24 -25.83 14.46 -3.37
C PHE A 24 -25.27 15.75 -3.98
N THR A 25 -26.09 16.51 -4.71
CA THR A 25 -25.68 17.78 -5.33
C THR A 25 -25.27 18.81 -4.29
N SER A 26 -26.07 19.00 -3.23
CA SER A 26 -25.72 19.93 -2.15
C SER A 26 -24.44 19.51 -1.42
N TYR A 27 -24.26 18.21 -1.17
CA TYR A 27 -23.03 17.68 -0.59
C TYR A 27 -21.82 17.89 -1.52
N TYR A 28 -21.98 17.67 -2.81
CA TYR A 28 -20.90 17.80 -3.78
C TYR A 28 -20.42 19.25 -3.91
N ILE A 29 -21.34 20.20 -3.91
CA ILE A 29 -21.01 21.64 -3.92
C ILE A 29 -20.26 22.02 -2.64
N ASP A 30 -20.71 21.57 -1.48
CA ASP A 30 -20.01 21.78 -0.21
C ASP A 30 -18.62 21.13 -0.19
N TYR A 31 -18.49 19.91 -0.72
CA TYR A 31 -17.21 19.20 -0.84
C TYR A 31 -16.20 19.96 -1.70
N LEU A 32 -16.66 20.60 -2.78
CA LEU A 32 -15.83 21.48 -3.61
C LEU A 32 -15.50 22.80 -2.90
N GLY A 33 -16.49 23.46 -2.30
CA GLY A 33 -16.33 24.76 -1.63
C GLY A 33 -15.46 24.70 -0.38
N SER A 34 -15.55 23.60 0.38
CA SER A 34 -14.75 23.35 1.60
C SER A 34 -13.34 22.82 1.30
N LEU A 35 -13.00 22.62 0.03
CA LEU A 35 -11.71 22.06 -0.41
C LEU A 35 -11.36 20.74 0.27
N GLN A 36 -12.36 19.95 0.67
CA GLN A 36 -12.16 18.66 1.34
C GLN A 36 -11.36 17.68 0.49
N PHE A 37 -11.44 17.80 -0.84
CA PHE A 37 -10.62 17.02 -1.75
C PHE A 37 -9.12 17.22 -1.56
N ILE A 38 -8.67 18.37 -1.05
CA ILE A 38 -7.24 18.60 -0.77
C ILE A 38 -6.84 17.86 0.51
N ARG A 39 -7.69 17.86 1.52
CA ARG A 39 -7.38 17.29 2.85
C ARG A 39 -7.40 15.76 2.88
N ASN A 40 -8.04 15.12 1.91
CA ASN A 40 -8.10 13.66 1.83
C ASN A 40 -7.85 13.17 0.40
N SER A 41 -6.66 12.59 0.19
CA SER A 41 -6.25 11.99 -1.07
C SER A 41 -7.08 10.76 -1.48
N GLY A 42 -7.93 10.26 -0.56
CA GLY A 42 -8.78 9.10 -0.79
C GLY A 42 -7.95 7.86 -1.10
N PRO A 43 -8.54 6.84 -1.75
CA PRO A 43 -7.85 5.58 -2.06
C PRO A 43 -6.60 5.73 -2.93
N MET A 44 -6.48 6.84 -3.67
CA MET A 44 -5.40 7.11 -4.62
C MET A 44 -4.16 7.76 -3.97
N TRP A 45 -4.15 7.95 -2.66
CA TRP A 45 -3.06 8.62 -1.95
C TRP A 45 -1.68 8.00 -2.23
N PHE A 46 -1.61 6.67 -2.32
CA PHE A 46 -0.34 5.98 -2.55
C PHE A 46 0.17 6.19 -3.99
N ALA A 47 -0.72 6.12 -4.99
CA ALA A 47 -0.38 6.46 -6.37
C ALA A 47 0.08 7.92 -6.50
N PHE A 48 -0.55 8.84 -5.76
CA PHE A 48 -0.13 10.24 -5.69
C PHE A 48 1.27 10.39 -5.05
N ALA A 49 1.56 9.68 -3.96
CA ALA A 49 2.89 9.67 -3.37
C ALA A 49 3.96 9.12 -4.33
N LEU A 50 3.67 8.03 -5.05
CA LEU A 50 4.57 7.47 -6.08
C LEU A 50 4.81 8.45 -7.24
N LEU A 51 3.79 9.22 -7.64
CA LEU A 51 3.96 10.26 -8.65
C LEU A 51 4.93 11.34 -8.17
N ILE A 52 4.80 11.79 -6.91
CA ILE A 52 5.75 12.75 -6.31
C ILE A 52 7.17 12.17 -6.32
N PHE A 53 7.35 10.93 -5.85
CA PHE A 53 8.67 10.28 -5.84
C PHE A 53 9.27 10.18 -7.25
N SER A 54 8.45 9.85 -8.24
CA SER A 54 8.87 9.73 -9.64
C SER A 54 9.25 11.08 -10.26
N VAL A 55 8.50 12.15 -9.96
CA VAL A 55 8.83 13.52 -10.39
C VAL A 55 10.15 13.98 -9.76
N ILE A 56 10.32 13.81 -8.45
CA ILE A 56 11.56 14.15 -7.74
C ILE A 56 12.74 13.37 -8.35
N TYR A 57 12.58 12.07 -8.55
CA TYR A 57 13.59 11.25 -9.19
C TYR A 57 13.95 11.77 -10.59
N GLY A 58 12.94 12.07 -11.42
CA GLY A 58 13.13 12.66 -12.75
C GLY A 58 13.90 13.97 -12.72
N LEU A 59 13.58 14.88 -11.80
CA LEU A 59 14.31 16.14 -11.60
C LEU A 59 15.78 15.91 -11.24
N VAL A 60 16.06 15.01 -10.29
CA VAL A 60 17.45 14.66 -9.92
C VAL A 60 18.23 14.10 -11.12
N ARG A 61 17.57 13.32 -11.99
CA ARG A 61 18.18 12.77 -13.22
C ARG A 61 18.50 13.85 -14.24
N VAL A 62 17.60 14.80 -14.46
CA VAL A 62 17.81 15.93 -15.39
C VAL A 62 18.93 16.84 -14.90
N SER A 63 19.10 17.01 -13.59
CA SER A 63 20.19 17.81 -13.00
C SER A 63 21.58 17.15 -13.10
N GLY A 64 21.74 15.99 -13.74
CA GLY A 64 23.03 15.32 -13.93
C GLY A 64 23.59 14.60 -12.68
N LYS A 65 23.00 14.82 -11.49
CA LYS A 65 23.45 14.30 -10.18
C LYS A 65 23.37 12.77 -9.97
N GLY A 66 23.23 11.98 -11.04
CA GLY A 66 23.14 10.51 -10.95
C GLY A 66 23.70 9.74 -12.13
N GLN A 67 24.36 10.41 -13.08
CA GLN A 67 24.91 9.76 -14.28
C GLN A 67 26.16 8.90 -13.96
N ASN A 68 26.89 9.23 -12.88
CA ASN A 68 28.16 8.62 -12.50
C ASN A 68 28.06 7.64 -11.31
N THR A 69 27.21 6.63 -11.40
CA THR A 69 27.43 5.43 -10.56
C THR A 69 28.30 4.47 -11.35
N SER A 70 29.56 4.38 -10.95
CA SER A 70 30.50 3.31 -11.34
C SER A 70 29.76 1.97 -11.35
N LYS A 71 29.99 1.16 -12.40
CA LYS A 71 29.50 -0.22 -12.50
C LYS A 71 30.30 -1.14 -11.58
N GLU A 72 30.46 -0.79 -10.30
CA GLU A 72 30.86 -1.80 -9.34
C GLU A 72 29.80 -2.88 -9.32
N GLU A 73 30.23 -4.14 -9.33
CA GLU A 73 29.33 -5.28 -9.29
C GLU A 73 28.65 -5.37 -7.93
N LEU A 74 27.63 -4.53 -7.71
CA LEU A 74 26.80 -4.65 -6.53
C LEU A 74 26.14 -6.04 -6.57
N LYS A 75 26.34 -6.82 -5.51
CA LYS A 75 25.72 -8.12 -5.31
C LYS A 75 24.75 -8.03 -4.14
N PRO A 76 23.56 -8.64 -4.23
CA PRO A 76 22.66 -8.71 -3.09
C PRO A 76 23.33 -9.59 -2.02
N GLU A 77 23.66 -8.98 -0.88
CA GLU A 77 24.22 -9.70 0.27
C GLU A 77 23.33 -9.50 1.48
N PHE A 78 23.29 -10.52 2.33
CA PHE A 78 22.54 -10.52 3.58
C PHE A 78 22.83 -9.29 4.45
N LYS A 79 24.09 -8.84 4.48
CA LYS A 79 24.50 -7.64 5.23
C LYS A 79 23.75 -6.38 4.76
N HIS A 80 23.59 -6.19 3.45
CA HIS A 80 22.89 -5.03 2.89
C HIS A 80 21.40 -5.05 3.27
N GLU A 81 20.80 -6.24 3.29
CA GLU A 81 19.39 -6.44 3.64
C GLU A 81 19.13 -6.12 5.12
N ILE A 82 20.03 -6.55 6.02
CA ILE A 82 19.97 -6.22 7.44
C ILE A 82 20.16 -4.71 7.68
N ILE A 83 21.15 -4.09 7.02
CA ILE A 83 21.37 -2.63 7.11
C ILE A 83 20.12 -1.88 6.64
N LEU A 84 19.50 -2.33 5.54
CA LEU A 84 18.27 -1.75 5.02
C LEU A 84 17.14 -1.80 6.05
N ILE A 85 16.93 -2.95 6.69
CA ILE A 85 15.93 -3.12 7.75
C ILE A 85 16.18 -2.15 8.91
N LEU A 86 17.42 -2.03 9.36
CA LEU A 86 17.79 -1.15 10.46
C LEU A 86 17.58 0.33 10.12
N ILE A 87 17.94 0.76 8.89
CA ILE A 87 17.71 2.14 8.45
C ILE A 87 16.22 2.45 8.38
N ILE A 88 15.42 1.58 7.76
CA ILE A 88 13.96 1.76 7.68
C ILE A 88 13.35 1.82 9.09
N SER A 89 13.76 0.90 9.97
CA SER A 89 13.27 0.84 11.35
C SER A 89 13.60 2.09 12.13
N LEU A 90 14.84 2.57 12.04
CA LEU A 90 15.29 3.77 12.73
C LEU A 90 14.52 5.00 12.23
N CYS A 91 14.41 5.17 10.91
CA CYS A 91 13.64 6.28 10.33
C CYS A 91 12.15 6.19 10.70
N ALA A 92 11.55 4.99 10.66
CA ALA A 92 10.16 4.78 11.05
C ALA A 92 9.93 5.18 12.52
N PHE A 93 10.81 4.73 13.42
CA PHE A 93 10.75 5.06 14.84
C PHE A 93 10.87 6.57 15.07
N LEU A 94 11.86 7.23 14.47
CA LEU A 94 12.06 8.68 14.60
C LEU A 94 10.86 9.48 14.09
N ILE A 95 10.28 9.09 12.95
CA ILE A 95 9.08 9.74 12.42
C ILE A 95 7.90 9.56 13.39
N ARG A 96 7.73 8.37 13.98
CA ARG A 96 6.66 8.05 14.93
C ARG A 96 6.72 8.82 16.25
N LEU A 97 7.87 9.41 16.59
CA LEU A 97 7.95 10.32 17.74
C LEU A 97 7.15 11.61 17.51
N ILE A 98 7.03 12.05 16.26
CA ILE A 98 6.37 13.31 15.87
C ILE A 98 5.00 13.03 15.23
N GLN A 99 4.90 11.95 14.47
CA GLN A 99 3.70 11.52 13.74
C GLN A 99 3.38 10.07 14.13
N PRO A 100 2.72 9.83 15.28
CA PRO A 100 2.36 8.49 15.70
C PRO A 100 1.33 7.86 14.74
N ILE A 101 1.27 6.53 14.72
CA ILE A 101 0.28 5.77 13.94
C ILE A 101 -1.12 6.26 14.31
N GLY A 102 -1.92 6.55 13.28
CA GLY A 102 -3.24 7.15 13.41
C GLY A 102 -3.29 8.63 13.03
N THR A 103 -2.16 9.34 13.00
CA THR A 103 -2.11 10.70 12.43
C THR A 103 -2.01 10.63 10.91
N SER A 104 -2.62 11.61 10.23
CA SER A 104 -2.54 11.71 8.77
C SER A 104 -2.45 13.15 8.31
N ILE A 105 -1.69 13.35 7.23
CA ILE A 105 -1.57 14.62 6.51
C ILE A 105 -2.02 14.36 5.08
N LEU A 106 -3.04 15.09 4.61
CA LEU A 106 -3.67 14.88 3.29
C LEU A 106 -4.22 13.46 3.07
N GLY A 107 -4.61 12.76 4.15
CA GLY A 107 -5.03 11.35 4.12
C GLY A 107 -3.87 10.34 4.06
N MET A 108 -2.62 10.80 4.17
CA MET A 108 -1.42 9.95 4.17
C MET A 108 -0.88 9.81 5.59
N GLN A 109 -0.67 8.57 6.04
CA GLN A 109 -0.04 8.29 7.33
C GLN A 109 1.48 8.34 7.17
N LEU A 110 2.07 9.50 7.49
CA LEU A 110 3.50 9.75 7.29
C LEU A 110 4.41 8.83 8.12
N CYS A 111 3.90 8.24 9.20
CA CYS A 111 4.59 7.24 10.01
C CYS A 111 5.08 6.01 9.22
N HIS A 112 4.50 5.73 8.04
CA HIS A 112 4.90 4.64 7.16
C HIS A 112 5.76 5.10 5.96
N PHE A 113 6.05 6.40 5.82
CA PHE A 113 6.75 6.91 4.64
C PHE A 113 8.24 6.57 4.60
N SER A 114 8.86 6.22 5.74
CA SER A 114 10.25 5.77 5.77
C SER A 114 10.46 4.58 4.82
N GLN A 115 9.68 3.51 4.97
CA GLN A 115 9.75 2.34 4.10
C GLN A 115 9.42 2.68 2.65
N TYR A 116 8.40 3.51 2.39
CA TYR A 116 8.02 3.85 1.02
C TYR A 116 9.14 4.60 0.28
N VAL A 117 9.73 5.61 0.91
CA VAL A 117 10.81 6.40 0.31
C VAL A 117 12.06 5.53 0.14
N ILE A 118 12.47 4.81 1.19
CA ILE A 118 13.70 4.02 1.15
C ILE A 118 13.58 2.86 0.16
N LEU A 119 12.47 2.12 0.15
CA LEU A 119 12.27 1.02 -0.80
C LEU A 119 12.11 1.52 -2.24
N PHE A 120 11.53 2.71 -2.45
CA PHE A 120 11.51 3.33 -3.77
C PHE A 120 12.95 3.60 -4.27
N ILE A 121 13.78 4.23 -3.43
CA ILE A 121 15.19 4.50 -3.75
C ILE A 121 15.93 3.19 -4.03
N VAL A 122 15.87 2.23 -3.10
CA VAL A 122 16.54 0.93 -3.25
C VAL A 122 16.04 0.18 -4.48
N GLY A 123 14.73 0.20 -4.77
CA GLY A 123 14.16 -0.41 -5.96
C GLY A 123 14.71 0.20 -7.26
N THR A 124 14.83 1.54 -7.33
CA THR A 124 15.44 2.20 -8.50
C THR A 124 16.93 1.85 -8.65
N LEU A 125 17.68 1.78 -7.54
CA LEU A 125 19.08 1.38 -7.55
C LEU A 125 19.25 -0.09 -7.93
N ALA A 126 18.39 -0.96 -7.42
CA ALA A 126 18.39 -2.39 -7.71
C ALA A 126 18.12 -2.67 -9.19
N TYR A 127 17.16 -1.96 -9.79
CA TYR A 127 16.90 -2.04 -11.22
C TYR A 127 18.14 -1.62 -12.04
N ARG A 128 18.74 -0.47 -11.71
CA ARG A 128 19.90 0.07 -12.43
C ARG A 128 21.15 -0.82 -12.36
N ASN A 129 21.32 -1.54 -11.25
CA ASN A 129 22.44 -2.47 -11.04
C ASN A 129 22.08 -3.92 -11.42
N ASN A 130 20.92 -4.12 -12.07
CA ASN A 130 20.42 -5.43 -12.49
C ASN A 130 20.34 -6.46 -11.34
N LEU A 131 20.08 -6.01 -10.11
CA LEU A 131 20.08 -6.86 -8.91
C LEU A 131 18.92 -7.87 -8.93
N PHE A 132 17.77 -7.50 -9.51
CA PHE A 132 16.61 -8.40 -9.57
C PHE A 132 16.90 -9.69 -10.35
N SER A 133 17.71 -9.62 -11.42
CA SER A 133 18.15 -10.81 -12.15
C SER A 133 19.09 -11.69 -11.32
N LYS A 134 19.87 -11.08 -10.41
CA LYS A 134 20.87 -11.74 -9.56
C LYS A 134 20.30 -12.30 -8.24
N LEU A 135 18.99 -12.18 -8.00
CA LEU A 135 18.36 -12.75 -6.80
C LEU A 135 18.52 -14.27 -6.78
N ASP A 136 19.12 -14.78 -5.70
CA ASP A 136 19.31 -16.21 -5.45
C ASP A 136 18.02 -16.86 -4.94
N PRO A 137 17.56 -17.97 -5.54
CA PRO A 137 16.33 -18.65 -5.12
C PRO A 137 16.34 -19.14 -3.67
N LYS A 138 17.50 -19.56 -3.14
CA LYS A 138 17.58 -20.04 -1.74
C LYS A 138 17.40 -18.88 -0.77
N SER A 139 18.09 -17.77 -1.00
CA SER A 139 17.92 -16.55 -0.22
C SER A 139 16.48 -16.02 -0.28
N GLY A 140 15.89 -15.96 -1.48
CA GLY A 140 14.50 -15.50 -1.62
C GLY A 140 13.49 -16.39 -0.89
N LYS A 141 13.65 -17.72 -0.94
CA LYS A 141 12.79 -18.65 -0.18
C LYS A 141 12.97 -18.48 1.32
N MET A 142 14.21 -18.30 1.78
CA MET A 142 14.51 -18.02 3.19
C MET A 142 13.81 -16.73 3.64
N TRP A 143 13.96 -15.63 2.91
CA TRP A 143 13.31 -14.37 3.24
C TRP A 143 11.78 -14.45 3.22
N LEU A 144 11.19 -15.14 2.23
CA LEU A 144 9.75 -15.35 2.17
C LEU A 144 9.24 -16.13 3.39
N PHE A 145 9.92 -17.22 3.76
CA PHE A 145 9.56 -18.01 4.94
C PHE A 145 9.74 -17.21 6.23
N SER A 146 10.85 -16.47 6.34
CA SER A 146 11.18 -15.61 7.47
C SER A 146 10.16 -14.49 7.70
N GLY A 147 9.68 -13.86 6.63
CA GLY A 147 8.63 -12.86 6.71
C GLY A 147 7.26 -13.44 7.13
N LEU A 148 6.93 -14.64 6.64
CA LEU A 148 5.64 -15.27 6.91
C LEU A 148 5.57 -15.92 8.30
N ILE A 149 6.54 -16.74 8.69
CA ILE A 149 6.44 -17.56 9.90
C ILE A 149 7.07 -16.86 11.10
N PRO A 150 8.41 -16.65 11.17
CA PRO A 150 9.00 -15.84 12.22
C PRO A 150 8.38 -14.44 12.32
N GLY A 151 8.11 -13.79 11.19
CA GLY A 151 7.42 -12.50 11.17
C GLY A 151 6.06 -12.54 11.87
N THR A 152 5.20 -13.50 11.58
CA THR A 152 3.89 -13.62 12.26
C THR A 152 4.05 -13.98 13.75
N VAL A 153 4.96 -14.87 14.09
CA VAL A 153 5.21 -15.26 15.50
C VAL A 153 5.72 -14.08 16.32
N VAL A 154 6.69 -13.32 15.80
CA VAL A 154 7.22 -12.12 16.45
C VAL A 154 6.16 -11.03 16.55
N TRP A 155 5.32 -10.86 15.52
CA TRP A 155 4.19 -9.95 15.60
C TRP A 155 3.24 -10.28 16.75
N LEU A 156 2.83 -11.55 16.86
CA LEU A 156 1.97 -12.03 17.94
C LEU A 156 2.62 -11.79 19.30
N ALA A 157 3.92 -12.08 19.44
CA ALA A 157 4.66 -11.84 20.67
C ALA A 157 4.66 -10.35 21.05
N ILE A 158 4.91 -9.43 20.10
CA ILE A 158 4.85 -7.99 20.33
C ILE A 158 3.44 -7.55 20.75
N MET A 159 2.38 -8.05 20.09
CA MET A 159 1.00 -7.69 20.43
C MET A 159 0.59 -8.18 21.82
N ILE A 160 0.95 -9.41 22.19
CA ILE A 160 0.61 -10.02 23.48
C ILE A 160 1.43 -9.37 24.61
N LEU A 161 2.77 -9.39 24.48
CA LEU A 161 3.68 -8.88 25.52
C LEU A 161 3.65 -7.36 25.62
N GLY A 162 3.35 -6.67 24.52
CA GLY A 162 3.17 -5.23 24.47
C GLY A 162 1.84 -4.75 25.02
N GLY A 163 0.99 -5.64 25.56
CA GLY A 163 -0.25 -5.27 26.25
C GLY A 163 -1.41 -4.88 25.34
N ALA A 164 -1.35 -5.18 24.03
CA ALA A 164 -2.41 -4.79 23.09
C ALA A 164 -3.77 -5.41 23.45
N ILE A 165 -3.76 -6.61 24.05
CA ILE A 165 -4.97 -7.28 24.57
C ILE A 165 -5.63 -6.47 25.70
N HIS A 166 -4.82 -5.74 26.48
CA HIS A 166 -5.26 -4.88 27.57
C HIS A 166 -5.50 -3.43 27.12
N GLY A 167 -5.47 -3.17 25.81
CA GLY A 167 -5.73 -1.84 25.23
C GLY A 167 -4.51 -0.92 25.22
N ASP A 168 -3.31 -1.41 25.55
CA ASP A 168 -2.09 -0.61 25.41
C ASP A 168 -1.85 -0.31 23.91
N GLN A 169 -1.63 0.97 23.60
CA GLN A 169 -1.41 1.49 22.26
C GLN A 169 0.01 2.05 22.10
N SER A 170 0.93 1.73 23.00
CA SER A 170 2.32 2.21 23.02
C SER A 170 3.12 1.83 21.78
N PHE A 171 2.63 0.90 20.93
CA PHE A 171 3.23 0.61 19.63
C PHE A 171 2.94 1.68 18.56
N ASN A 172 1.93 2.55 18.76
CA ASN A 172 1.59 3.60 17.81
C ASN A 172 2.66 4.70 17.73
N GLY A 173 3.44 4.91 18.78
CA GLY A 173 4.55 5.87 18.79
C GLY A 173 5.07 6.13 20.20
N GLY A 174 5.92 7.15 20.34
CA GLY A 174 6.57 7.51 21.60
C GLY A 174 7.84 6.69 21.93
N LEU A 175 8.48 7.04 23.05
CA LEU A 175 9.71 6.40 23.54
C LEU A 175 9.39 5.13 24.32
N SER A 176 8.91 4.11 23.61
CA SER A 176 8.56 2.81 24.18
C SER A 176 9.31 1.68 23.47
N TRP A 177 9.53 0.58 24.19
CA TRP A 177 10.10 -0.62 23.57
C TRP A 177 9.11 -1.23 22.56
N GLN A 178 7.79 -1.09 22.80
CA GLN A 178 6.73 -1.56 21.90
C GLN A 178 6.82 -0.85 20.54
N ALA A 179 6.94 0.48 20.52
CA ALA A 179 7.08 1.25 19.28
C ALA A 179 8.35 0.88 18.52
N THR A 180 9.45 0.65 19.24
CA THR A 180 10.74 0.25 18.66
C THR A 180 10.66 -1.16 18.05
N ALA A 181 10.15 -2.13 18.82
CA ALA A 181 9.99 -3.51 18.39
C ALA A 181 9.02 -3.61 17.20
N TYR A 182 7.93 -2.84 17.21
CA TYR A 182 6.96 -2.81 16.12
C TYR A 182 7.55 -2.17 14.85
N ALA A 183 8.32 -1.09 14.96
CA ALA A 183 9.02 -0.48 13.81
C ALA A 183 10.04 -1.44 13.19
N LEU A 184 10.80 -2.17 14.02
CA LEU A 184 11.76 -3.17 13.56
C LEU A 184 11.07 -4.34 12.87
N TRP A 185 10.01 -4.86 13.49
CA TRP A 185 9.21 -5.94 12.94
C TRP A 185 8.60 -5.57 11.58
N GLU A 186 7.98 -4.40 11.47
CA GLU A 186 7.36 -3.94 10.21
C GLU A 186 8.42 -3.81 9.11
N SER A 187 9.56 -3.21 9.42
CA SER A 187 10.68 -3.05 8.47
C SER A 187 11.23 -4.39 8.00
N PHE A 188 11.37 -5.35 8.93
CA PHE A 188 11.79 -6.71 8.63
C PHE A 188 10.79 -7.42 7.71
N VAL A 189 9.49 -7.39 8.03
CA VAL A 189 8.45 -8.00 7.20
C VAL A 189 8.40 -7.34 5.83
N ALA A 190 8.51 -6.02 5.74
CA ALA A 190 8.51 -5.28 4.47
C ALA A 190 9.66 -5.72 3.55
N VAL A 191 10.90 -5.76 4.07
CA VAL A 191 12.08 -6.15 3.27
C VAL A 191 12.04 -7.64 2.91
N SER A 192 11.74 -8.51 3.89
CA SER A 192 11.68 -9.96 3.71
C SER A 192 10.62 -10.37 2.68
N MET A 193 9.42 -9.82 2.78
CA MET A 193 8.34 -10.08 1.82
C MET A 193 8.67 -9.51 0.44
N SER A 194 9.30 -8.33 0.35
CA SER A 194 9.71 -7.75 -0.93
C SER A 194 10.70 -8.65 -1.66
N ILE A 195 11.77 -9.10 -1.01
CA ILE A 195 12.78 -9.99 -1.60
C ILE A 195 12.17 -11.35 -1.92
N GLY A 196 11.41 -11.90 -0.99
CA GLY A 196 10.80 -13.21 -1.10
C GLY A 196 9.78 -13.32 -2.23
N LEU A 197 8.86 -12.35 -2.34
CA LEU A 197 7.87 -12.31 -3.41
C LEU A 197 8.51 -12.02 -4.77
N LEU A 198 9.47 -11.09 -4.86
CA LEU A 198 10.18 -10.83 -6.12
C LEU A 198 10.88 -12.10 -6.62
N THR A 199 11.57 -12.83 -5.74
CA THR A 199 12.22 -14.08 -6.10
C THR A 199 11.22 -15.17 -6.47
N LEU A 200 10.13 -15.32 -5.72
CA LEU A 200 9.07 -16.30 -6.03
C LEU A 200 8.46 -16.05 -7.41
N PHE A 201 8.11 -14.79 -7.72
CA PHE A 201 7.51 -14.45 -8.99
C PHE A 201 8.49 -14.59 -10.15
N LYS A 202 9.77 -14.24 -9.95
CA LYS A 202 10.84 -14.47 -10.92
C LYS A 202 10.99 -15.97 -11.26
N GLU A 203 11.02 -16.84 -10.25
CA GLU A 203 11.34 -18.26 -10.44
C GLU A 203 10.15 -19.13 -10.84
N LYS A 204 8.94 -18.81 -10.37
CA LYS A 204 7.74 -19.66 -10.55
C LYS A 204 6.67 -19.05 -11.43
N PHE A 205 6.55 -17.72 -11.47
CA PHE A 205 5.42 -17.03 -12.11
C PHE A 205 5.85 -16.04 -13.20
N ASN A 206 7.07 -16.17 -13.72
CA ASN A 206 7.59 -15.30 -14.78
C ASN A 206 7.09 -15.69 -16.18
N HIS A 207 5.79 -15.94 -16.30
CA HIS A 207 5.11 -16.30 -17.53
C HIS A 207 3.81 -15.49 -17.65
N GLN A 208 3.55 -14.95 -18.84
CA GLN A 208 2.36 -14.13 -19.08
C GLN A 208 1.38 -14.87 -20.00
N THR A 209 0.36 -15.52 -19.42
CA THR A 209 -0.76 -16.08 -20.19
C THR A 209 -1.72 -14.98 -20.66
N LYS A 210 -2.63 -15.30 -21.58
CA LYS A 210 -3.66 -14.35 -22.05
C LYS A 210 -4.49 -13.79 -20.89
N LEU A 211 -4.87 -14.64 -19.94
CA LEU A 211 -5.63 -14.22 -18.76
C LEU A 211 -4.78 -13.29 -17.86
N VAL A 212 -3.54 -13.68 -17.56
CA VAL A 212 -2.63 -12.86 -16.74
C VAL A 212 -2.39 -11.49 -17.37
N LYS A 213 -2.24 -11.43 -18.70
CA LYS A 213 -2.12 -10.16 -19.42
C LYS A 213 -3.37 -9.30 -19.25
N ILE A 214 -4.57 -9.87 -19.43
CA ILE A 214 -5.83 -9.13 -19.25
C ILE A 214 -5.93 -8.58 -17.82
N LEU A 215 -5.63 -9.39 -16.80
CA LEU A 215 -5.68 -8.96 -15.41
C LEU A 215 -4.65 -7.86 -15.12
N ALA A 216 -3.40 -8.04 -15.60
CA ALA A 216 -2.33 -7.05 -15.43
C ALA A 216 -2.70 -5.71 -16.07
N ASP A 217 -3.20 -5.72 -17.31
CA ASP A 217 -3.60 -4.52 -18.03
C ASP A 217 -4.83 -3.82 -17.42
N ASN A 218 -5.57 -4.44 -16.49
CA ASN A 218 -6.71 -3.84 -15.78
C ASN A 218 -6.39 -3.50 -14.32
N SER A 219 -5.22 -3.89 -13.81
CA SER A 219 -4.87 -3.80 -12.39
C SER A 219 -4.92 -2.36 -11.85
N PHE A 220 -4.43 -1.39 -12.62
CA PHE A 220 -4.48 0.02 -12.23
C PHE A 220 -5.91 0.58 -12.23
N ALA A 221 -6.72 0.23 -13.24
CA ALA A 221 -8.12 0.61 -13.26
C ALA A 221 -8.88 -0.01 -12.07
N VAL A 222 -8.62 -1.28 -11.74
CA VAL A 222 -9.19 -1.92 -10.56
C VAL A 222 -8.76 -1.20 -9.29
N TYR A 223 -7.49 -0.82 -9.16
CA TYR A 223 -7.00 -0.02 -8.03
C TYR A 223 -7.77 1.31 -7.87
N VAL A 224 -8.11 1.98 -8.96
CA VAL A 224 -8.89 3.24 -8.94
C VAL A 224 -10.36 3.02 -8.57
N PHE A 225 -11.01 1.98 -9.13
CA PHE A 225 -12.47 1.80 -9.09
C PHE A 225 -12.97 0.74 -8.09
N HIS A 226 -12.11 -0.07 -7.49
CA HIS A 226 -12.53 -1.05 -6.47
C HIS A 226 -13.21 -0.43 -5.24
N PRO A 227 -12.79 0.76 -4.71
CA PRO A 227 -13.36 1.24 -3.46
C PRO A 227 -14.88 1.48 -3.49
N PRO A 228 -15.48 2.19 -4.48
CA PRO A 228 -16.92 2.35 -4.52
C PRO A 228 -17.67 1.02 -4.73
N ILE A 229 -17.11 0.09 -5.51
CA ILE A 229 -17.71 -1.23 -5.76
C ILE A 229 -17.77 -2.03 -4.45
N ILE A 230 -16.64 -2.13 -3.74
CA ILE A 230 -16.55 -2.87 -2.47
C ILE A 230 -17.44 -2.24 -1.41
N ILE A 231 -17.47 -0.90 -1.31
CA ILE A 231 -18.30 -0.20 -0.33
C ILE A 231 -19.79 -0.46 -0.60
N ALA A 232 -20.24 -0.36 -1.86
CA ALA A 232 -21.62 -0.66 -2.22
C ALA A 232 -21.98 -2.11 -1.88
N ALA A 233 -21.16 -3.08 -2.26
CA ALA A 233 -21.37 -4.49 -1.93
C ALA A 233 -21.39 -4.75 -0.42
N ALA A 234 -20.49 -4.10 0.34
CA ALA A 234 -20.42 -4.22 1.78
C ALA A 234 -21.68 -3.68 2.48
N GLN A 235 -22.25 -2.58 1.98
CA GLN A 235 -23.52 -2.04 2.50
C GLN A 235 -24.70 -3.01 2.24
N LEU A 236 -24.73 -3.69 1.08
CA LEU A 236 -25.77 -4.66 0.75
C LEU A 236 -25.70 -5.92 1.65
N ILE A 237 -24.50 -6.37 1.99
CA ILE A 237 -24.26 -7.57 2.82
C ILE A 237 -24.34 -7.23 4.32
N LYS A 238 -24.27 -5.94 4.69
CA LYS A 238 -24.29 -5.47 6.07
C LYS A 238 -25.43 -6.08 6.92
N PRO A 239 -26.69 -6.16 6.46
CA PRO A 239 -27.82 -6.66 7.26
C PRO A 239 -27.72 -8.16 7.62
N LEU A 240 -26.90 -8.95 6.92
CA LEU A 240 -26.76 -10.37 7.20
C LEU A 240 -26.13 -10.58 8.58
N ALA A 241 -26.71 -11.39 9.45
CA ALA A 241 -26.18 -11.68 10.78
C ALA A 241 -25.06 -12.75 10.76
N TRP A 242 -24.13 -12.64 9.81
CA TRP A 242 -23.01 -13.58 9.64
C TRP A 242 -21.75 -13.12 10.37
N LEU A 243 -20.88 -14.08 10.70
CA LEU A 243 -19.53 -13.79 11.21
C LEU A 243 -18.77 -12.89 10.22
N PRO A 244 -17.99 -11.88 10.70
CA PRO A 244 -17.26 -10.96 9.83
C PRO A 244 -16.35 -11.65 8.80
N ILE A 245 -15.72 -12.76 9.18
CA ILE A 245 -14.85 -13.53 8.27
C ILE A 245 -15.61 -14.14 7.09
N LEU A 246 -16.86 -14.56 7.29
CA LEU A 246 -17.70 -15.10 6.22
C LEU A 246 -18.15 -13.98 5.27
N LYS A 247 -18.52 -12.82 5.82
CA LYS A 247 -18.82 -11.62 5.01
C LYS A 247 -17.60 -11.19 4.18
N PHE A 248 -16.41 -11.21 4.78
CA PHE A 248 -15.16 -10.91 4.09
C PHE A 248 -14.89 -11.89 2.94
N ALA A 249 -14.98 -13.20 3.19
CA ALA A 249 -14.78 -14.22 2.17
C ALA A 249 -15.79 -14.07 1.00
N LEU A 250 -17.06 -13.83 1.32
CA LEU A 250 -18.11 -13.58 0.34
C LEU A 250 -17.82 -12.32 -0.50
N LEU A 251 -17.43 -11.22 0.16
CA LEU A 251 -17.05 -9.98 -0.51
C LEU A 251 -15.85 -10.18 -1.44
N CYS A 252 -14.82 -10.91 -1.03
CA CYS A 252 -13.69 -11.23 -1.90
C CYS A 252 -14.14 -12.02 -3.14
N LEU A 253 -14.95 -13.06 -2.95
CA LEU A 253 -15.43 -13.92 -4.04
C LEU A 253 -16.25 -13.15 -5.08
N ILE A 254 -17.05 -12.17 -4.63
CA ILE A 254 -17.94 -11.38 -5.49
C ILE A 254 -17.22 -10.16 -6.08
N CYS A 255 -16.54 -9.37 -5.24
CA CYS A 255 -16.01 -8.08 -5.65
C CYS A 255 -14.80 -8.21 -6.56
N ILE A 256 -13.95 -9.24 -6.40
CA ILE A 256 -12.78 -9.42 -7.27
C ILE A 256 -13.22 -9.61 -8.73
N PRO A 257 -14.09 -10.60 -9.08
CA PRO A 257 -14.60 -10.73 -10.44
C PRO A 257 -15.33 -9.49 -10.94
N ILE A 258 -16.18 -8.86 -10.11
CA ILE A 258 -16.94 -7.67 -10.51
C ILE A 258 -16.01 -6.50 -10.85
N CYS A 259 -14.95 -6.26 -10.06
CA CYS A 259 -14.01 -5.18 -10.35
C CYS A 259 -13.28 -5.42 -11.67
N PHE A 260 -12.83 -6.65 -11.94
CA PHE A 260 -12.18 -6.98 -13.21
C PHE A 260 -13.15 -6.94 -14.39
N ALA A 261 -14.38 -7.43 -14.23
CA ALA A 261 -15.40 -7.35 -15.27
C ALA A 261 -15.79 -5.90 -15.58
N PHE A 262 -16.02 -5.09 -14.56
CA PHE A 262 -16.34 -3.66 -14.69
C PHE A 262 -15.23 -2.91 -15.44
N THR A 263 -13.97 -3.13 -15.06
CA THR A 263 -12.85 -2.44 -15.70
C THR A 263 -12.63 -2.90 -17.14
N TYR A 264 -12.72 -4.21 -17.38
CA TYR A 264 -12.54 -4.79 -18.72
C TYR A 264 -13.65 -4.39 -19.70
N PHE A 265 -14.92 -4.49 -19.29
CA PHE A 265 -16.07 -4.27 -20.17
C PHE A 265 -16.51 -2.81 -20.26
N ILE A 266 -16.27 -1.99 -19.24
CA ILE A 266 -16.77 -0.60 -19.19
C ILE A 266 -15.62 0.39 -19.27
N VAL A 267 -14.73 0.39 -18.27
CA VAL A 267 -13.70 1.44 -18.13
C VAL A 267 -12.75 1.48 -19.33
N ARG A 268 -12.17 0.33 -19.71
CA ARG A 268 -11.20 0.27 -20.82
C ARG A 268 -11.82 0.31 -22.22
N ARG A 269 -13.15 0.35 -22.33
CA ARG A 269 -13.84 0.66 -23.60
C ARG A 269 -13.87 2.15 -23.88
N ILE A 270 -13.66 2.99 -22.88
CA ILE A 270 -13.59 4.44 -23.03
C ILE A 270 -12.20 4.80 -23.58
N PRO A 271 -12.10 5.40 -24.79
CA PRO A 271 -10.81 5.61 -25.48
C PRO A 271 -9.79 6.43 -24.68
N LEU A 272 -10.27 7.42 -23.92
CA LEU A 272 -9.42 8.26 -23.07
C LEU A 272 -8.85 7.49 -21.88
N LEU A 273 -9.69 6.70 -21.20
CA LEU A 273 -9.26 5.92 -20.03
C LEU A 273 -8.30 4.80 -20.43
N LYS A 274 -8.51 4.16 -21.58
CA LYS A 274 -7.60 3.14 -22.12
C LYS A 274 -6.18 3.64 -22.37
N LYS A 275 -5.97 4.93 -22.62
CA LYS A 275 -4.63 5.50 -22.84
C LYS A 275 -3.86 5.75 -21.54
N VAL A 276 -4.57 5.94 -20.43
CA VAL A 276 -4.01 6.38 -19.16
C VAL A 276 -4.01 5.26 -18.11
N MET A 277 -4.84 4.22 -18.30
CA MET A 277 -5.04 3.09 -17.40
C MET A 277 -4.77 1.74 -18.07
#